data_AF-A0A352YZA6-F1
#
_entry.id   AF-A0A352YZA6-F1
#
_cell.length_a   1.000
_cell.length_b   1.000
_cell.length_c   1.000
_cell.angle_alpha   90.00
_cell.angle_beta   90.00
_cell.angle_gamma   90.00
#
_symmetry.space_group_name_H-M   'P 1'
#
loop_
_entity.id
_entity.type
_entity.pdbx_description
1 polymer ?
#
loop_
_entity_poly.entity_id
_entity_poly.type
_entity_poly.pdbx_seq_one_letter_code
_entity_poly.pdbx_strand_id
1 'polypeptide(L)'
;MNCQLCKKELDSYIEGKLSDDLKNQIEAHLLICSDCKDAYRLQILADRVMAAEKELEVNPFLATRVMAEIETRESGTVRSIPNVLRPVLITISMGTAVFLGVIMGSIPQYKKIRETIPVELALIDDTRIESIDLLSNE
;
A
#
# COMPACT_ATOMS: atom_id res chain seq x y z
N MET A 1 -4.58 -40.11 -49.87
CA MET A 1 -3.54 -39.49 -49.01
C MET A 1 -2.46 -40.52 -48.67
N ASN A 2 -1.23 -40.08 -48.37
CA ASN A 2 -0.15 -40.97 -47.91
C ASN A 2 -0.21 -41.11 -46.38
N CYS A 3 0.11 -42.31 -45.87
CA CYS A 3 0.25 -42.64 -44.46
C CYS A 3 1.12 -41.65 -43.67
N GLN A 4 2.23 -41.16 -44.25
CA GLN A 4 3.09 -40.16 -43.58
C GLN A 4 2.37 -38.84 -43.33
N LEU A 5 1.62 -38.36 -44.32
CA LEU A 5 0.86 -37.11 -44.21
C LEU A 5 -0.32 -37.28 -43.27
N CYS A 6 -0.98 -38.45 -43.29
CA CYS A 6 -2.04 -38.77 -42.35
C CYS A 6 -1.57 -38.79 -40.90
N LYS A 7 -0.39 -39.37 -40.63
CA LYS A 7 0.18 -39.39 -39.27
C LYS A 7 0.57 -38.00 -38.78
N LYS A 8 1.10 -37.16 -39.68
CA LYS A 8 1.49 -35.79 -39.33
C LYS A 8 0.30 -34.90 -38.97
N GLU A 9 -0.80 -35.04 -39.71
CA GLU A 9 -2.01 -34.22 -39.51
C GLU A 9 -3.02 -34.84 -38.53
N LEU A 10 -2.68 -35.98 -37.90
CA LEU A 10 -3.59 -36.72 -37.02
C LEU A 10 -3.93 -35.93 -35.75
N ASP A 11 -2.94 -35.25 -35.16
CA ASP A 11 -3.10 -34.37 -34.01
C ASP A 11 -4.09 -33.24 -34.34
N SER A 12 -3.84 -32.55 -35.46
CA SER A 12 -4.70 -31.47 -35.97
C SER A 12 -6.14 -31.95 -36.25
N TYR A 13 -6.29 -33.20 -36.69
CA TYR A 13 -7.59 -33.83 -36.91
C TYR A 13 -8.33 -34.07 -35.58
N ILE A 14 -7.65 -34.62 -34.58
CA ILE A 14 -8.23 -34.88 -33.25
C ILE A 14 -8.64 -33.57 -32.56
N GLU A 15 -7.84 -32.52 -32.71
CA GLU A 15 -8.12 -31.19 -32.17
C GLU A 15 -9.18 -30.41 -32.98
N GLY A 16 -9.63 -30.93 -34.12
CA GLY A 16 -10.61 -30.27 -34.98
C GLY A 16 -10.13 -29.00 -35.68
N LYS A 17 -8.82 -28.84 -35.87
CA LYS A 17 -8.18 -27.63 -36.44
C LYS A 17 -7.93 -27.70 -37.96
N LEU A 18 -8.30 -28.81 -38.59
CA LEU A 18 -8.10 -29.01 -40.04
C LEU A 18 -9.20 -28.35 -40.88
N SER A 19 -8.86 -28.03 -42.13
CA SER A 19 -9.84 -27.64 -43.14
C SER A 19 -10.72 -28.84 -43.55
N ASP A 20 -11.95 -28.56 -44.00
CA ASP A 20 -12.93 -29.60 -44.37
C ASP A 20 -12.40 -30.55 -45.45
N ASP A 21 -11.62 -30.04 -46.41
CA ASP A 21 -11.02 -30.86 -47.47
C ASP A 21 -10.01 -31.89 -46.92
N LEU A 22 -9.09 -31.45 -46.06
CA LEU A 22 -8.10 -32.33 -45.41
C LEU A 22 -8.76 -33.33 -44.46
N LYS A 23 -9.81 -32.90 -43.75
CA LYS A 23 -10.59 -33.75 -42.87
C LYS A 23 -11.21 -34.93 -43.62
N ASN A 24 -11.87 -34.66 -44.75
CA ASN A 24 -12.47 -35.69 -45.60
C ASN A 24 -11.41 -36.66 -46.15
N GLN A 25 -10.23 -36.15 -46.52
CA GLN A 25 -9.13 -37.00 -47.00
C GLN A 25 -8.58 -37.93 -45.91
N ILE A 26 -8.50 -37.46 -44.66
CA ILE A 26 -8.10 -38.29 -43.50
C ILE A 26 -9.17 -39.34 -43.21
N GLU A 27 -10.44 -38.97 -43.16
CA GLU A 27 -11.54 -39.90 -42.89
C GLU A 27 -11.60 -41.02 -43.93
N ALA A 28 -11.48 -40.67 -45.21
CA ALA A 28 -11.38 -41.65 -46.29
C ALA A 28 -10.16 -42.58 -46.12
N HIS A 29 -9.02 -42.04 -45.67
CA HIS A 29 -7.81 -42.85 -45.46
C HIS A 29 -7.92 -43.78 -44.24
N LEU A 30 -8.54 -43.34 -43.15
CA LEU A 30 -8.76 -44.13 -41.93
C LEU A 30 -9.72 -45.31 -42.16
N LEU A 31 -10.60 -45.22 -43.16
CA LEU A 31 -11.48 -46.33 -43.57
C LEU A 31 -10.72 -47.45 -44.29
N ILE A 32 -9.64 -47.11 -45.00
CA ILE A 32 -8.93 -48.03 -45.91
C ILE A 32 -7.64 -48.57 -45.27
N CYS A 33 -6.94 -47.75 -44.48
CA CYS A 33 -5.62 -48.07 -43.92
C CYS A 33 -5.71 -48.52 -42.46
N SER A 34 -5.41 -49.80 -42.19
CA SER A 34 -5.33 -50.35 -40.83
C SER A 34 -4.30 -49.64 -39.96
N ASP A 35 -3.12 -49.37 -40.51
CA ASP A 35 -1.99 -48.82 -39.75
C ASP A 35 -2.28 -47.40 -39.24
N CYS A 36 -2.93 -46.58 -40.07
CA CYS A 36 -3.33 -45.23 -39.67
C CYS A 36 -4.51 -45.27 -38.68
N LYS A 37 -5.41 -46.24 -38.81
CA LYS A 37 -6.51 -46.45 -37.86
C LYS A 37 -6.00 -46.87 -36.48
N ASP A 38 -4.99 -47.72 -36.42
CA ASP A 38 -4.39 -48.16 -35.17
C ASP A 38 -3.56 -47.04 -34.52
N ALA A 39 -2.84 -46.23 -35.32
CA ALA A 39 -2.19 -45.02 -34.83
C ALA A 39 -3.20 -44.04 -34.20
N TYR A 40 -4.33 -43.80 -34.88
CA TYR A 40 -5.42 -42.96 -34.36
C TYR A 40 -5.98 -43.48 -33.04
N ARG A 41 -6.25 -44.79 -32.95
CA ARG A 41 -6.74 -45.41 -31.71
C ARG A 41 -5.74 -45.28 -30.56
N LEU A 42 -4.46 -45.52 -30.83
CA LEU A 42 -3.41 -45.40 -29.83
C LEU A 42 -3.34 -43.98 -29.26
N GLN A 43 -3.48 -42.98 -30.12
CA GLN A 43 -3.45 -41.57 -29.72
C GLN A 43 -4.65 -41.20 -28.86
N ILE A 44 -5.87 -41.60 -29.24
CA ILE A 44 -7.07 -41.38 -28.42
C ILE A 44 -6.96 -42.08 -27.05
N LEU A 45 -6.35 -43.27 -26.99
CA LEU A 45 -6.10 -43.97 -25.73
C LEU A 45 -5.08 -43.23 -24.86
N ALA A 46 -4.00 -42.74 -25.45
CA ALA A 46 -2.99 -41.95 -24.75
C ALA A 46 -3.60 -40.67 -24.17
N ASP A 47 -4.40 -39.94 -24.95
CA ASP A 47 -5.08 -38.73 -24.51
C ASP A 47 -6.05 -39.01 -23.36
N ARG A 48 -6.78 -40.13 -23.41
CA ARG A 48 -7.67 -40.55 -22.32
C ARG A 48 -6.90 -40.83 -21.03
N VAL A 49 -5.78 -41.55 -21.11
CA VAL A 49 -4.95 -41.85 -19.93
C VAL A 49 -4.36 -40.55 -19.37
N MET A 50 -3.83 -39.69 -20.23
CA MET A 50 -3.31 -38.38 -19.80
C MET A 50 -4.40 -37.52 -19.16
N ALA A 51 -5.63 -37.52 -19.69
CA ALA A 51 -6.74 -36.78 -19.10
C ALA A 51 -7.12 -37.32 -17.72
N ALA A 52 -7.15 -38.64 -17.55
CA ALA A 52 -7.45 -39.27 -16.26
C ALA A 52 -6.37 -38.99 -15.20
N GLU A 53 -5.09 -39.03 -15.58
CA GLU A 53 -3.97 -38.69 -14.69
C GLU A 53 -3.89 -37.18 -14.38
N LYS A 54 -4.38 -36.34 -15.29
CA LYS A 54 -4.38 -34.87 -15.16
C LYS A 54 -5.52 -34.36 -14.29
N GLU A 55 -6.39 -35.22 -13.76
CA GLU A 55 -7.24 -34.90 -12.61
C GLU A 55 -6.36 -34.77 -11.36
N LEU A 56 -5.53 -33.73 -11.35
CA LEU A 56 -4.80 -33.30 -10.17
C LEU A 56 -5.87 -32.84 -9.19
N GLU A 57 -6.07 -33.58 -8.10
CA GLU A 57 -6.90 -33.12 -6.99
C GLU A 57 -6.30 -31.80 -6.48
N VAL A 58 -6.89 -30.69 -6.93
CA VAL A 58 -6.43 -29.36 -6.51
C VAL A 58 -6.74 -29.26 -5.02
N ASN A 59 -5.70 -29.17 -4.20
CA ASN A 59 -5.88 -29.00 -2.77
C ASN A 59 -6.79 -27.77 -2.53
N PRO A 60 -7.96 -27.93 -1.89
CA PRO A 60 -8.97 -26.88 -1.79
C PRO A 60 -8.47 -25.64 -1.02
N PHE A 61 -7.39 -25.78 -0.25
CA PHE A 61 -6.77 -24.70 0.52
C PHE A 61 -5.58 -24.04 -0.20
N LEU A 62 -5.16 -24.52 -1.37
CA LEU A 62 -4.03 -23.96 -2.10
C LEU A 62 -4.29 -22.50 -2.48
N ALA A 63 -5.49 -22.20 -2.99
CA ALA A 63 -5.91 -20.85 -3.33
C ALA A 63 -5.86 -19.92 -2.10
N THR A 64 -6.37 -20.39 -0.97
CA THR A 64 -6.35 -19.64 0.29
C THR A 64 -4.93 -19.34 0.76
N ARG A 65 -4.02 -20.32 0.71
CA ARG A 65 -2.61 -20.13 1.11
C ARG A 65 -1.89 -19.15 0.19
N VAL A 66 -2.14 -19.22 -1.11
CA VAL A 66 -1.55 -18.30 -2.09
C VAL A 66 -2.07 -16.87 -1.87
N MET A 67 -3.39 -16.69 -1.68
CA MET A 67 -3.98 -15.38 -1.40
C MET A 67 -3.43 -14.77 -0.11
N ALA A 68 -3.33 -15.57 0.96
CA ALA A 68 -2.78 -15.11 2.24
C ALA A 68 -1.31 -14.68 2.13
N GLU A 69 -0.50 -15.42 1.37
CA GLU A 69 0.90 -15.06 1.11
C GLU A 69 1.02 -13.75 0.32
N ILE A 70 0.17 -13.54 -0.70
CA ILE A 70 0.14 -12.29 -1.49
C ILE A 70 -0.24 -11.11 -0.58
N GLU A 71 -1.29 -11.24 0.21
CA GLU A 71 -1.74 -10.20 1.14
C GLU A 71 -0.67 -9.87 2.20
N THR A 72 0.05 -10.88 2.70
CA THR A 72 1.14 -10.69 3.66
C THR A 72 2.31 -9.92 3.04
N ARG A 73 2.62 -10.16 1.77
CA ARG A 73 3.65 -9.42 1.03
C ARG A 73 3.24 -7.97 0.75
N GLU A 74 1.98 -7.74 0.41
CA GLU A 74 1.45 -6.39 0.15
C GLU A 74 1.33 -5.56 1.44
N SER A 75 0.91 -6.18 2.55
CA SER A 75 0.78 -5.53 3.85
C SER A 75 2.11 -5.24 4.56
N GLY A 76 3.25 -5.72 4.02
CA GLY A 76 4.59 -5.55 4.56
C GLY A 76 5.14 -4.11 4.60
N THR A 77 4.39 -3.10 4.13
CA THR A 77 4.88 -1.69 4.07
C THR A 77 4.12 -0.68 4.91
N VAL A 78 3.01 -1.03 5.56
CA VAL A 78 2.33 -0.07 6.44
C VAL A 78 1.90 -0.78 7.72
N ARG A 79 2.76 -0.68 8.74
CA ARG A 79 2.30 -0.74 10.14
C ARG A 79 1.16 0.26 10.27
N SER A 80 -0.07 -0.23 10.20
CA SER A 80 -1.27 0.55 10.42
C SER A 80 -1.20 1.09 11.83
N ILE A 81 -0.79 2.35 11.96
CA ILE A 81 -0.86 3.06 13.24
C ILE A 81 -2.34 3.04 13.61
N PRO A 82 -2.73 2.46 14.76
CA PRO A 82 -4.14 2.32 15.11
C PRO A 82 -4.80 3.70 15.08
N ASN A 83 -5.94 3.81 14.38
CA ASN A 83 -6.69 5.07 14.20
C ASN A 83 -7.12 5.76 15.51
N VAL A 84 -6.91 5.11 16.65
CA VAL A 84 -7.12 5.64 18.01
C VAL A 84 -5.98 6.58 18.46
N LEU A 85 -4.79 6.50 17.86
CA LEU A 85 -3.66 7.35 18.24
C LEU A 85 -3.85 8.81 17.80
N ARG A 86 -4.54 9.03 16.67
CA ARG A 86 -4.82 10.37 16.13
C ARG A 86 -5.66 11.26 17.07
N PRO A 87 -6.83 10.82 17.59
CA PRO A 87 -7.60 11.66 18.50
C PRO A 87 -6.88 11.92 19.84
N VAL A 88 -6.12 10.95 20.34
CA VAL A 88 -5.36 11.09 21.59
C VAL A 88 -4.30 12.19 21.47
N LEU A 89 -3.53 12.23 20.38
CA LEU A 89 -2.52 13.26 20.16
C LEU A 89 -3.12 14.67 20.05
N ILE A 90 -4.33 14.81 19.49
CA ILE A 90 -5.05 16.10 19.41
C ILE A 90 -5.48 16.57 20.80
N THR A 91 -6.02 15.67 21.64
CA THR A 91 -6.41 16.04 23.00
C THR A 91 -5.22 16.41 23.87
N ILE A 92 -4.10 15.70 23.72
CA ILE A 92 -2.86 16.01 24.43
C ILE A 92 -2.32 17.38 23.99
N SER A 93 -2.26 17.65 22.68
CA SER A 93 -1.72 18.92 22.17
C SER A 93 -2.51 20.13 22.68
N MET A 94 -3.85 20.05 22.66
CA MET A 94 -4.74 21.06 23.19
C MET A 94 -4.54 21.28 24.70
N GLY A 95 -4.42 20.20 25.48
CA GLY A 95 -4.12 20.27 26.91
C GLY A 95 -2.77 20.93 27.20
N THR A 96 -1.70 20.56 26.48
CA THR A 96 -0.38 21.20 26.63
C THR A 96 -0.41 22.67 26.25
N ALA A 97 -1.12 23.07 25.20
CA ALA A 97 -1.19 24.47 24.78
C ALA A 97 -1.86 25.34 25.86
N VAL A 98 -2.96 24.86 26.44
CA VAL A 98 -3.64 25.57 27.54
C VAL A 98 -2.74 25.64 28.77
N PHE A 99 -2.11 24.53 29.15
CA PHE A 99 -1.22 24.48 30.31
C PHE A 99 0.00 25.42 30.16
N LEU A 100 0.65 25.39 28.99
CA LEU A 100 1.77 26.29 28.68
C LEU A 100 1.32 27.75 28.64
N GLY A 101 0.14 28.05 28.10
CA GLY A 101 -0.43 29.39 28.10
C GLY A 101 -0.67 29.92 29.51
N VAL A 102 -1.20 29.09 30.42
CA VAL A 102 -1.40 29.44 31.83
C VAL A 102 -0.07 29.69 32.53
N ILE A 103 0.94 28.84 32.30
CA ILE A 103 2.28 29.07 32.87
C ILE A 103 2.85 30.39 32.34
N MET A 104 2.86 30.60 31.01
CA MET A 104 3.44 31.79 30.39
C MET A 104 2.74 33.09 30.84
N GLY A 105 1.41 33.05 31.02
CA GLY A 105 0.62 34.19 31.48
C GLY A 105 0.71 34.43 33.00
N SER A 106 1.00 33.38 33.79
CA SER A 106 1.18 33.50 35.24
C SER A 106 2.61 33.86 35.65
N ILE A 107 3.55 33.96 34.70
CA ILE A 107 4.86 34.59 34.96
C ILE A 107 4.56 36.03 35.37
N PRO A 108 4.77 36.42 36.64
CA PRO A 108 4.67 37.81 37.02
C PRO A 108 5.66 38.54 36.12
N GLN A 109 5.19 39.51 35.34
CA GLN A 109 6.09 40.42 34.65
C GLN A 109 6.95 41.05 35.73
N TYR A 110 8.16 40.51 35.95
CA TYR A 110 9.24 41.26 36.54
C TYR A 110 9.59 42.29 35.49
N LYS A 111 8.77 43.35 35.49
CA LYS A 111 8.90 44.54 34.69
C LYS A 111 10.23 45.14 35.15
N LYS A 112 11.33 44.72 34.51
CA LYS A 112 12.61 45.40 34.61
C LYS A 112 12.48 46.70 33.83
N ILE A 113 11.58 47.58 34.29
CA ILE A 113 11.80 49.02 34.18
C ILE A 113 12.89 49.29 35.20
N ARG A 114 14.13 49.00 34.80
CA ARG A 114 15.24 49.82 35.23
C ARG A 114 15.25 50.98 34.25
N GLU A 115 14.30 51.89 34.43
CA GLU A 115 14.51 53.27 34.08
C GLU A 115 15.84 53.64 34.75
N THR A 116 16.88 53.78 33.93
CA THR A 116 18.00 54.62 34.29
C THR A 116 17.41 56.02 34.38
N ILE A 117 16.92 56.38 35.57
CA ILE A 117 16.69 57.77 35.92
C ILE A 117 18.04 58.44 35.65
N PRO A 118 18.12 59.42 34.72
CA PRO A 118 19.37 60.11 34.47
C PRO A 118 19.82 60.75 35.78
N VAL A 119 21.12 60.71 36.08
CA VAL A 119 21.70 61.25 37.32
C VAL A 119 21.25 62.70 37.56
N GLU A 120 21.00 63.45 36.49
CA GLU A 120 20.41 64.79 36.52
C GLU A 120 19.07 64.86 37.27
N LEU A 121 18.17 63.88 37.12
CA LEU A 121 16.88 63.85 37.84
C LEU A 121 17.01 63.37 39.29
N ALA A 122 18.04 62.58 39.61
CA ALA A 122 18.30 62.13 40.97
C ALA A 122 18.98 63.20 41.85
N LEU A 123 19.55 64.24 41.21
CA LEU A 123 20.16 65.40 41.88
C LEU A 123 19.21 66.60 42.05
N ILE A 124 17.96 66.49 41.59
CA ILE A 124 16.93 67.49 41.89
C ILE A 124 16.52 67.28 43.34
N ASP A 125 17.04 68.14 44.21
CA ASP A 125 16.64 68.21 45.60
C ASP A 125 15.37 69.07 45.72
N ASP A 126 14.21 68.42 45.64
CA ASP A 126 12.89 69.06 45.79
C ASP A 126 12.79 69.90 47.07
N THR A 127 13.52 69.51 48.14
CA THR A 127 13.49 70.24 49.41
C THR A 127 14.10 71.64 49.32
N ARG A 128 15.01 71.88 48.36
CA ARG A 128 15.55 73.23 48.11
C ARG A 128 14.60 74.11 47.31
N ILE A 129 13.88 73.55 46.34
CA ILE A 129 13.03 74.32 45.41
C ILE A 129 11.75 74.79 46.12
N GLU A 130 11.25 74.04 47.10
CA GLU A 130 10.08 74.42 47.91
C GLU A 130 10.44 75.12 49.23
N SER A 131 11.72 75.41 49.50
CA SER A 131 12.13 76.02 50.76
C SER A 131 11.62 77.46 50.90
N ILE A 132 10.87 77.68 51.97
CA ILE A 132 10.19 78.95 52.28
C ILE A 132 11.21 80.11 52.43
N ASP A 133 12.44 79.80 52.84
CA ASP A 133 13.57 80.76 52.95
C ASP A 133 13.92 81.44 51.62
N LEU A 134 13.71 80.76 50.48
CA LEU A 134 14.04 81.29 49.16
C LEU A 134 12.95 82.24 48.64
N LEU A 135 11.70 82.03 49.05
CA LEU A 135 10.55 82.88 48.71
C LEU A 135 10.36 84.06 49.67
N SER A 136 11.06 84.09 50.82
CA SER A 136 10.99 85.18 51.79
C SER A 136 12.05 86.27 51.58
N ASN A 137 12.97 86.10 50.61
CA ASN A 137 14.07 87.03 50.33
C ASN A 137 13.93 87.78 48.99
N GLU A 138 12.72 87.85 48.43
CA GLU A 138 12.38 88.76 47.32
C GLU A 138 11.39 89.84 47.77
#